data_AF-A7NHR8-F1
#
_entry.id   AF-A7NHR8-F1
#
_cell.length_a   1.000
_cell.length_b   1.000
_cell.length_c   1.000
_cell.angle_alpha   90.00
_cell.angle_beta   90.00
_cell.angle_gamma   90.00
#
_symmetry.space_group_name_H-M   'P 1'
#
loop_
_entity.id
_entity.type
_entity.pdbx_description
1 polymer ?
#
loop_
_entity_poly.entity_id
_entity_poly.type
_entity_poly.pdbx_seq_one_letter_code
_entity_poly.pdbx_strand_id
1 'polypeptide(L)'
;MDLNDEIKTELIQTAQSLKGSERRIFMARTVRALGPGGQRLAERELGWNRATIRKGMRELESGLTCLDATHLRGRKPVEARLPNLLDDIRDLVEAWRRQHAECRSDASAPCMSIEEVRRALIEQKGYNPDDLPSIQTIAARLRALGYRPRRSMRHLHRRRRRQ
;
A
#
# COMPACT_ATOMS: atom_id res chain seq x y z
N MET A 1 14.97 37.75 19.70
CA MET A 1 15.43 36.58 20.47
C MET A 1 15.95 35.60 19.46
N ASP A 2 17.25 35.37 19.51
CA ASP A 2 17.97 34.48 18.61
C ASP A 2 18.30 33.23 19.41
N LEU A 3 18.16 32.04 18.80
CA LEU A 3 18.56 30.80 19.46
C LEU A 3 20.09 30.69 19.43
N ASN A 4 20.68 30.06 20.44
CA ASN A 4 22.07 29.63 20.40
C ASN A 4 22.28 28.60 19.27
N ASP A 5 23.39 28.69 18.55
CA ASP A 5 23.67 27.84 17.37
C ASP A 5 23.86 26.36 17.73
N GLU A 6 24.41 26.06 18.91
CA GLU A 6 24.50 24.68 19.42
C GLU A 6 23.10 24.08 19.64
N ILE A 7 22.19 24.87 20.24
CA ILE A 7 20.80 24.44 20.48
C ILE A 7 20.06 24.26 19.15
N LYS A 8 20.26 25.15 18.17
CA LYS A 8 19.66 24.99 16.84
C LYS A 8 20.08 23.66 16.22
N THR A 9 21.38 23.37 16.27
CA THR A 9 21.94 22.14 15.70
C THR A 9 21.34 20.90 16.34
N GLU A 10 21.28 20.86 17.67
CA GLU A 10 20.71 19.73 18.41
C GLU A 10 19.21 19.53 18.10
N LEU A 11 18.43 20.61 18.07
CA LEU A 11 17.00 20.56 17.73
C LEU A 11 16.76 20.05 16.32
N ILE A 12 17.57 20.49 15.35
CA ILE A 12 17.48 20.05 13.96
C ILE A 12 17.82 18.57 13.85
N GLN A 13 18.92 18.13 14.45
CA GLN A 13 19.35 16.73 14.41
C GLN A 13 18.32 15.80 15.08
N THR A 14 17.78 16.22 16.23
CA THR A 14 16.71 15.48 16.92
C THR A 14 15.45 15.39 16.05
N ALA A 15 15.03 16.49 15.40
CA ALA A 15 13.88 16.42 14.50
C ALA A 15 14.14 15.53 13.27
N GLN A 16 15.39 15.43 12.80
CA GLN A 16 15.75 14.57 11.66
C GLN A 16 15.82 13.08 12.03
N SER A 17 16.16 12.74 13.27
CA SER A 17 16.17 11.34 13.75
C SER A 17 14.78 10.76 13.94
N LEU A 18 13.79 11.62 14.23
CA LEU A 18 12.39 11.25 14.41
C LEU A 18 11.63 11.11 13.07
N LYS A 19 10.59 10.25 13.06
CA LYS A 19 9.76 10.01 11.87
C LYS A 19 8.29 10.33 12.12
N GLY A 20 7.55 10.58 11.05
CA GLY A 20 6.09 10.64 11.08
C GLY A 20 5.52 11.61 12.11
N SER A 21 4.64 11.11 12.98
CA SER A 21 3.99 11.89 14.04
C SER A 21 4.92 12.25 15.19
N GLU A 22 5.87 11.39 15.54
CA GLU A 22 6.84 11.66 16.62
C GLU A 22 7.63 12.93 16.34
N ARG A 23 8.11 13.09 15.10
CA ARG A 23 8.78 14.32 14.66
C ARG A 23 7.89 15.55 14.80
N ARG A 24 6.61 15.44 14.41
CA ARG A 24 5.66 16.56 14.48
C ARG A 24 5.34 16.94 15.93
N ILE A 25 5.16 15.95 16.80
CA ILE A 25 4.91 16.14 18.22
C ILE A 25 6.13 16.80 18.89
N PHE A 26 7.34 16.34 18.57
CA PHE A 26 8.57 16.98 19.06
C PHE A 26 8.62 18.46 18.65
N MET A 27 8.47 18.76 17.36
CA MET A 27 8.47 20.14 16.86
C MET A 27 7.39 20.99 17.54
N ALA A 28 6.19 20.45 17.75
CA ALA A 28 5.09 21.13 18.41
C ALA A 28 5.37 21.42 19.89
N ARG A 29 5.96 20.47 20.63
CA ARG A 29 6.37 20.67 22.02
C ARG A 29 7.45 21.74 22.12
N THR A 30 8.47 21.69 21.26
CA THR A 30 9.52 22.71 21.20
C THR A 30 8.93 24.09 20.94
N VAL A 31 8.05 24.22 19.94
CA VAL A 31 7.41 25.50 19.61
C VAL A 31 6.49 26.00 20.72
N ARG A 32 5.78 25.11 21.42
CA ARG A 32 4.97 25.48 22.59
C ARG A 32 5.85 26.02 23.71
N ALA A 33 7.02 25.43 23.95
CA ALA A 33 7.98 25.91 24.93
C ALA A 33 8.61 27.26 24.55
N LEU A 34 8.80 27.55 23.26
CA LEU A 34 9.26 28.86 22.76
C LEU A 34 8.23 29.99 22.94
N GLY A 35 6.97 29.67 23.25
CA GLY A 35 5.93 30.65 23.56
C GLY A 35 5.42 31.43 22.34
N PRO A 36 4.82 32.63 22.57
CA PRO A 36 4.24 33.46 21.52
C PRO A 36 5.25 33.78 20.41
N GLY A 37 4.87 33.54 19.16
CA GLY A 37 5.77 33.73 18.01
C GLY A 37 6.74 32.57 17.74
N GLY A 38 6.74 31.52 18.57
CA GLY A 38 7.63 30.36 18.43
C GLY A 38 7.58 29.69 17.04
N GLN A 39 6.43 29.69 16.36
CA GLN A 39 6.32 29.17 14.99
C GLN A 39 7.13 29.99 13.97
N ARG A 40 7.13 31.32 14.09
CA ARG A 40 7.93 32.20 13.20
C ARG A 40 9.40 32.07 13.51
N LEU A 41 9.74 31.95 14.79
CA LEU A 41 11.11 31.73 15.24
C LEU A 41 11.66 30.39 14.74
N ALA A 42 10.90 29.30 14.87
CA ALA A 42 11.30 27.98 14.38
C ALA A 42 11.42 27.91 12.85
N GLU A 43 10.57 28.62 12.10
CA GLU A 43 10.70 28.74 10.65
C GLU A 43 12.01 29.43 10.26
N ARG A 44 12.31 30.57 10.90
CA ARG A 44 13.51 31.37 10.61
C ARG A 44 14.81 30.70 11.03
N GLU A 45 14.86 30.17 12.26
CA GLU A 45 16.10 29.68 12.88
C GLU A 45 16.35 28.18 12.64
N LEU A 46 15.29 27.37 12.51
CA LEU A 46 15.39 25.91 12.41
C LEU A 46 14.99 25.39 11.01
N GLY A 47 14.52 26.27 10.12
CA GLY A 47 13.99 25.88 8.80
C GLY A 47 12.73 25.02 8.87
N TRP A 48 12.00 25.05 9.99
CA TRP A 48 10.86 24.18 10.20
C TRP A 48 9.59 24.72 9.54
N ASN A 49 8.92 23.88 8.75
CA ASN A 49 7.68 24.26 8.09
C ASN A 49 6.52 24.45 9.08
N ARG A 50 5.90 25.64 9.07
CA ARG A 50 4.77 25.98 9.96
C ARG A 50 3.53 25.11 9.78
N ALA A 51 3.26 24.57 8.61
CA ALA A 51 2.14 23.65 8.39
C ALA A 51 2.38 22.31 9.11
N THR A 52 3.61 21.81 9.10
CA THR A 52 4.03 20.63 9.86
C THR A 52 3.89 20.86 11.36
N ILE A 53 4.33 22.02 11.85
CA ILE A 53 4.17 22.41 13.26
C ILE A 53 2.68 22.51 13.64
N ARG A 54 1.85 23.17 12.82
CA ARG A 54 0.39 23.23 13.05
C ARG A 54 -0.28 21.86 13.09
N LYS A 55 0.17 20.91 12.26
CA LYS A 55 -0.31 19.52 12.32
C LYS A 55 0.10 18.89 13.66
N GLY A 56 1.37 19.01 14.05
CA GLY A 56 1.86 18.52 15.33
C GLY A 56 1.17 19.14 16.55
N MET A 57 0.83 20.44 16.50
CA MET A 57 0.10 21.13 17.57
C MET A 57 -1.30 20.54 17.76
N ARG A 58 -2.03 20.28 16.67
CA ARG A 58 -3.34 19.62 16.74
C ARG A 58 -3.24 18.19 17.28
N GLU A 59 -2.20 17.45 16.87
CA GLU A 59 -1.92 16.10 17.39
C GLU A 59 -1.61 16.15 18.90
N LEU A 60 -0.84 17.13 19.34
CA LEU A 60 -0.48 17.35 20.74
C LEU A 60 -1.67 17.80 21.60
N GLU A 61 -2.57 18.63 21.06
CA GLU A 61 -3.77 19.12 21.75
C GLU A 61 -4.87 18.06 21.86
N SER A 62 -5.07 17.28 20.80
CA SER A 62 -6.09 16.23 20.78
C SER A 62 -5.64 14.92 21.42
N GLY A 63 -4.33 14.70 21.57
CA GLY A 63 -3.76 13.42 21.97
C GLY A 63 -3.85 12.34 20.87
N LEU A 64 -4.33 12.70 19.68
CA LEU A 64 -4.54 11.78 18.56
C LEU A 64 -3.42 11.94 17.51
N THR A 65 -2.93 10.82 17.00
CA THR A 65 -1.98 10.83 15.87
C THR A 65 -2.75 10.98 14.55
N CYS A 66 -2.42 12.00 13.75
CA CYS A 66 -2.97 12.13 12.40
C CYS A 66 -2.21 11.20 11.44
N LEU A 67 -2.84 10.06 11.13
CA LEU A 67 -2.36 9.14 10.10
C LEU A 67 -2.62 9.72 8.70
N ASP A 68 -1.63 9.64 7.83
CA ASP A 68 -1.79 10.04 6.44
C ASP A 68 -2.57 8.95 5.68
N ALA A 69 -3.75 9.30 5.18
CA ALA A 69 -4.62 8.38 4.45
C ALA A 69 -4.18 8.20 2.98
N THR A 70 -2.88 7.96 2.75
CA THR A 70 -2.33 7.78 1.40
C THR A 70 -2.94 6.59 0.66
N HIS A 71 -3.29 5.53 1.39
CA HIS A 71 -3.96 4.35 0.85
C HIS A 71 -5.40 4.61 0.37
N LEU A 72 -6.04 5.71 0.82
CA LEU A 72 -7.35 6.13 0.32
C LEU A 72 -7.24 6.98 -0.94
N ARG A 73 -6.03 7.42 -1.31
CA ARG A 73 -5.77 8.20 -2.52
C ARG A 73 -5.45 7.26 -3.67
N GLY A 74 -5.67 7.73 -4.89
CA GLY A 74 -5.29 7.03 -6.11
C GLY A 74 -6.45 6.34 -6.84
N ARG A 75 -6.11 5.56 -7.87
CA ARG A 75 -7.09 4.89 -8.73
C ARG A 75 -7.83 3.81 -7.94
N LYS A 76 -9.16 3.84 -7.99
CA LYS A 76 -10.00 2.79 -7.38
C LYS A 76 -9.65 1.42 -7.98
N PRO A 77 -9.76 0.34 -7.19
CA PRO A 77 -9.62 -1.02 -7.68
C PRO A 77 -10.63 -1.31 -8.80
N VAL A 78 -10.33 -2.24 -9.70
CA VAL A 78 -11.21 -2.59 -10.83
C VAL A 78 -12.60 -3.05 -10.36
N GLU A 79 -12.66 -3.65 -9.19
CA GLU A 79 -13.86 -4.13 -8.49
C GLU A 79 -14.84 -2.99 -8.17
N ALA A 80 -14.34 -1.76 -8.03
CA ALA A 80 -15.22 -0.60 -7.89
C ALA A 80 -16.03 -0.31 -9.17
N ARG A 81 -15.55 -0.76 -10.33
CA ARG A 81 -16.26 -0.67 -11.62
C ARG A 81 -16.92 -1.99 -12.01
N LEU A 82 -16.29 -3.13 -11.70
CA LEU A 82 -16.73 -4.48 -12.01
C LEU A 82 -16.89 -5.28 -10.69
N PRO A 83 -17.98 -5.08 -9.94
CA PRO A 83 -18.13 -5.62 -8.58
C PRO A 83 -18.07 -7.15 -8.53
N ASN A 84 -18.60 -7.82 -9.56
CA ASN A 84 -18.68 -9.29 -9.60
C ASN A 84 -17.41 -9.96 -10.16
N LEU A 85 -16.42 -9.18 -10.61
CA LEU A 85 -15.25 -9.71 -11.34
C LEU A 85 -14.48 -10.77 -10.54
N LEU A 86 -14.34 -10.59 -9.23
CA LEU A 86 -13.61 -11.54 -8.39
C LEU A 86 -14.36 -12.86 -8.23
N ASP A 87 -15.67 -12.78 -8.02
CA ASP A 87 -16.51 -13.96 -7.90
C ASP A 87 -16.56 -14.72 -9.23
N ASP A 88 -16.68 -14.00 -10.35
CA ASP A 88 -16.68 -14.58 -11.69
C ASP A 88 -15.33 -15.24 -12.03
N ILE A 89 -14.20 -14.62 -11.67
CA ILE A 89 -12.87 -15.23 -11.83
C ILE A 89 -12.79 -16.53 -11.00
N ARG A 90 -13.24 -16.51 -9.75
CA ARG A 90 -13.22 -17.69 -8.87
C ARG A 90 -14.09 -18.81 -9.45
N ASP A 91 -15.30 -18.50 -9.89
CA ASP A 91 -16.23 -19.46 -10.47
C ASP A 91 -15.63 -20.14 -11.71
N LEU A 92 -15.01 -19.36 -12.60
CA LEU A 92 -14.36 -19.87 -13.81
C LEU A 92 -13.20 -20.81 -13.47
N VAL A 93 -12.33 -20.39 -12.54
CA VAL A 93 -11.19 -21.21 -12.12
C VAL A 93 -11.66 -22.50 -11.45
N GLU A 94 -12.65 -22.45 -10.55
CA GLU A 94 -13.16 -23.64 -9.87
C GLU A 94 -13.95 -24.56 -10.83
N ALA A 95 -14.67 -24.01 -11.81
CA ALA A 95 -15.29 -24.81 -12.87
C ALA A 95 -14.24 -25.53 -13.72
N TRP A 96 -13.18 -24.83 -14.12
CA TRP A 96 -12.07 -25.41 -14.86
C TRP A 96 -11.38 -26.53 -14.06
N ARG A 97 -11.10 -26.29 -12.78
CA ARG A 97 -10.46 -27.28 -11.89
C ARG A 97 -11.28 -28.54 -11.68
N ARG A 98 -12.62 -28.46 -11.70
CA ARG A 98 -13.50 -29.64 -11.64
C ARG A 98 -13.33 -30.55 -12.87
N GLN A 99 -13.10 -29.96 -14.04
CA GLN A 99 -12.92 -30.68 -15.31
C GLN A 99 -11.51 -31.26 -15.48
N HIS A 100 -10.49 -30.65 -14.85
CA HIS A 100 -9.08 -31.02 -15.04
C HIS A 100 -8.50 -31.74 -13.81
N ALA A 101 -8.31 -33.06 -13.93
CA ALA A 101 -7.87 -33.94 -12.85
C ALA A 101 -6.48 -33.58 -12.30
N GLU A 102 -5.57 -33.16 -13.18
CA GLU A 102 -4.20 -32.74 -12.90
C GLU A 102 -4.11 -31.51 -11.98
N CYS A 103 -5.20 -30.75 -11.89
CA CYS A 103 -5.35 -29.55 -11.08
C CYS A 103 -5.80 -29.82 -9.64
N ARG A 104 -6.18 -31.08 -9.33
CA ARG A 104 -6.54 -31.48 -7.97
C ARG A 104 -5.33 -31.64 -7.04
N SER A 105 -4.14 -31.83 -7.62
CA SER A 105 -2.89 -32.06 -6.88
C SER A 105 -2.32 -30.80 -6.20
N ASP A 106 -2.69 -29.60 -6.65
CA ASP A 106 -2.22 -28.33 -6.09
C ASP A 106 -3.39 -27.34 -5.98
N ALA A 107 -3.89 -27.17 -4.75
CA ALA A 107 -5.02 -26.29 -4.48
C ALA A 107 -4.71 -24.79 -4.72
N SER A 108 -3.44 -24.42 -4.79
CA SER A 108 -3.01 -23.04 -4.99
C SER A 108 -2.77 -22.69 -6.46
N ALA A 109 -2.69 -23.68 -7.35
CA ALA A 109 -2.44 -23.44 -8.77
C ALA A 109 -3.75 -23.02 -9.47
N PRO A 110 -3.78 -21.86 -10.17
CA PRO A 110 -4.95 -21.47 -10.95
C PRO A 110 -5.25 -22.48 -12.06
N CYS A 111 -4.22 -23.19 -12.55
CA CYS A 111 -4.31 -24.25 -13.56
C CYS A 111 -4.80 -23.83 -14.95
N MET A 112 -5.50 -22.71 -15.02
CA MET A 112 -5.88 -21.95 -16.21
C MET A 112 -4.87 -20.82 -16.42
N SER A 113 -4.48 -20.55 -17.66
CA SER A 113 -3.66 -19.38 -17.99
C SER A 113 -4.47 -18.09 -17.81
N ILE A 114 -3.78 -16.95 -17.66
CA ILE A 114 -4.46 -15.68 -17.42
C ILE A 114 -5.18 -15.21 -18.68
N GLU A 115 -4.63 -15.53 -19.85
CA GLU A 115 -5.19 -15.32 -21.17
C GLU A 115 -6.51 -16.10 -21.34
N GLU A 116 -6.53 -17.37 -20.92
CA GLU A 116 -7.74 -18.19 -20.92
C GLU A 116 -8.77 -17.66 -19.93
N VAL A 117 -8.37 -17.23 -18.73
CA VAL A 117 -9.30 -16.59 -17.78
C VAL A 117 -9.93 -15.35 -18.41
N ARG A 118 -9.14 -14.50 -19.08
CA ARG A 118 -9.68 -13.31 -19.76
C ARG A 118 -10.64 -13.69 -20.88
N ARG A 119 -10.33 -14.73 -21.66
CA ARG A 119 -11.21 -15.23 -22.73
C ARG A 119 -12.51 -15.80 -22.17
N ALA A 120 -12.43 -16.60 -21.11
CA ALA A 120 -13.60 -17.20 -20.47
C ALA A 120 -14.50 -16.13 -19.81
N LEU A 121 -13.94 -15.04 -19.28
CA LEU A 121 -14.73 -13.89 -18.83
C LEU A 121 -15.55 -13.27 -19.97
N ILE A 122 -14.99 -13.19 -21.19
CA ILE A 122 -15.73 -12.67 -22.35
C ILE A 122 -16.79 -13.67 -22.80
N GLU A 123 -16.40 -14.92 -23.01
CA GLU A 123 -17.25 -15.95 -23.64
C GLU A 123 -18.35 -16.48 -22.71
N GLN A 124 -18.05 -16.72 -21.43
CA GLN A 124 -18.99 -17.37 -20.51
C GLN A 124 -19.72 -16.37 -19.60
N LYS A 125 -19.07 -15.26 -19.26
CA LYS A 125 -19.62 -14.23 -18.36
C LYS A 125 -20.08 -12.96 -19.11
N GLY A 126 -19.83 -12.88 -20.43
CA GLY A 126 -20.37 -11.83 -21.29
C GLY A 126 -19.72 -10.45 -21.11
N TYR A 127 -18.52 -10.38 -20.53
CA TYR A 127 -17.85 -9.10 -20.33
C TYR A 127 -17.41 -8.47 -21.66
N ASN A 128 -17.60 -7.16 -21.78
CA ASN A 128 -17.04 -6.39 -22.89
C ASN A 128 -15.49 -6.40 -22.83
N PRO A 129 -14.80 -6.81 -23.91
CA PRO A 129 -13.34 -6.81 -23.97
C PRO A 129 -12.68 -5.48 -23.58
N ASP A 130 -13.29 -4.35 -23.93
CA ASP A 130 -12.75 -3.01 -23.66
C ASP A 130 -12.89 -2.60 -22.19
N ASP A 131 -13.87 -3.19 -21.48
CA ASP A 131 -14.10 -2.95 -20.07
C ASP A 131 -13.28 -3.88 -19.17
N LEU A 132 -12.79 -5.00 -19.70
CA LEU A 132 -11.97 -5.91 -18.93
C LEU A 132 -10.57 -5.34 -18.68
N PRO A 133 -10.06 -5.46 -17.45
CA PRO A 133 -8.73 -4.97 -17.12
C PRO A 133 -7.65 -5.81 -17.81
N SER A 134 -6.44 -5.26 -17.88
CA SER A 134 -5.30 -5.94 -18.51
C SER A 134 -5.01 -7.32 -17.90
N ILE A 135 -4.35 -8.18 -18.67
CA ILE A 135 -3.89 -9.52 -18.21
C ILE A 135 -3.13 -9.40 -16.87
N GLN A 136 -2.26 -8.40 -16.72
CA GLN A 136 -1.52 -8.19 -15.47
C GLN A 136 -2.44 -7.89 -14.27
N THR A 137 -3.52 -7.15 -14.49
CA THR A 137 -4.50 -6.85 -13.44
C THR A 137 -5.26 -8.11 -13.05
N ILE A 138 -5.68 -8.92 -14.03
CA ILE A 138 -6.33 -10.21 -13.78
C ILE A 138 -5.38 -11.14 -13.01
N ALA A 139 -4.10 -11.17 -13.37
CA ALA A 139 -3.08 -11.91 -12.64
C ALA A 139 -2.92 -11.45 -11.19
N ALA A 140 -2.97 -10.13 -10.94
CA ALA A 140 -2.93 -9.58 -9.60
C ALA A 140 -4.19 -9.97 -8.80
N ARG A 141 -5.36 -10.04 -9.43
CA ARG A 141 -6.61 -10.49 -8.80
C ARG A 141 -6.61 -11.97 -8.48
N LEU A 142 -6.11 -12.81 -9.38
CA LEU A 142 -5.88 -14.23 -9.11
C LEU A 142 -4.99 -14.43 -7.88
N ARG A 143 -3.89 -13.65 -7.75
CA ARG A 143 -3.03 -13.69 -6.56
C ARG A 143 -3.75 -13.25 -5.29
N ALA A 144 -4.60 -12.22 -5.38
CA ALA A 144 -5.41 -11.75 -4.25
C ALA A 144 -6.43 -12.81 -3.79
N LEU A 145 -6.96 -13.61 -4.71
CA LEU A 145 -7.82 -14.76 -4.43
C LEU A 145 -7.06 -15.99 -3.89
N GLY A 146 -5.73 -15.91 -3.78
CA GLY A 146 -4.88 -16.99 -3.28
C GLY A 146 -4.31 -17.92 -4.35
N TYR A 147 -4.66 -17.72 -5.62
CA TYR A 147 -4.10 -18.50 -6.73
C TYR A 147 -2.68 -18.02 -7.07
N ARG A 148 -1.72 -18.95 -7.04
CA ARG A 148 -0.31 -18.70 -7.30
C ARG A 148 0.15 -19.45 -8.55
N PRO A 149 0.97 -18.82 -9.42
CA PRO A 149 1.56 -19.54 -10.54
C PRO A 149 2.32 -20.78 -10.06
N ARG A 150 2.20 -21.90 -10.80
CA ARG A 150 3.01 -23.10 -10.52
C ARG A 150 4.48 -22.73 -10.62
N ARG A 151 5.25 -23.10 -9.60
CA ARG A 151 6.70 -22.91 -9.61
C ARG A 151 7.30 -23.82 -10.69
N SER A 152 8.27 -23.30 -11.44
CA SER A 152 8.96 -24.10 -12.45
C SER A 152 9.68 -25.30 -11.81
N MET A 153 9.79 -26.40 -12.55
CA MET A 153 10.52 -27.60 -12.08
C MET A 153 11.98 -27.27 -11.73
N ARG A 154 12.61 -26.35 -12.47
CA ARG A 154 13.97 -25.84 -12.17
C ARG A 154 14.06 -25.22 -10.77
N HIS A 155 13.07 -24.42 -10.38
CA HIS A 155 13.02 -23.82 -9.06
C HIS A 155 12.82 -24.87 -7.96
N LEU A 156 11.96 -25.87 -8.19
CA LEU A 156 11.73 -26.97 -7.26
C LEU A 156 12.99 -27.83 -7.06
N HIS A 157 13.68 -28.18 -8.15
CA HIS A 157 14.95 -28.93 -8.10
C HIS A 157 16.04 -28.16 -7.34
N ARG A 158 16.19 -26.85 -7.57
CA ARG A 158 17.18 -26.02 -6.87
C ARG A 158 16.93 -25.93 -5.37
N ARG A 159 15.66 -25.93 -4.93
CA ARG A 159 15.30 -25.92 -3.51
C ARG A 159 15.60 -27.26 -2.83
N ARG A 160 15.32 -28.38 -3.49
CA ARG A 160 15.61 -29.73 -2.98
C ARG A 160 17.11 -29.99 -2.78
N ARG A 161 17.99 -29.38 -3.60
CA ARG A 161 19.45 -29.49 -3.46
C ARG A 161 20.05 -28.63 -2.33
N ARG A 162 19.25 -27.80 -1.66
CA ARG A 162 19.69 -26.89 -0.57
C ARG A 162 19.20 -27.33 0.82
N GLN A 163 18.50 -28.47 0.90
CA GLN A 163 18.09 -29.15 2.13
C GLN A 163 18.93 -30.41 2.25
#